data_AF-A0A1Q7F8G5-F1
#
_entry.id   AF-A0A1Q7F8G5-F1
#
_cell.length_a   1.000
_cell.length_b   1.000
_cell.length_c   1.000
_cell.angle_alpha   90.00
_cell.angle_beta   90.00
_cell.angle_gamma   90.00
#
_symmetry.space_group_name_H-M   'P 1'
#
loop_
_entity.id
_entity.type
_entity.pdbx_description
1 polymer ?
#
loop_
_entity_poly.entity_id
_entity_poly.type
_entity_poly.pdbx_seq_one_letter_code
_entity_poly.pdbx_strand_id
1 'polypeptide(L)' 'MNSDPTFNINGDWGHFKVNTPISPPRYSPDTMIAKIRDAISRKNFPTFDVEVYQDGRISPETLDLFKQIRRAIKPTKGE' A
#
# COMPACT_ATOMS: atom_id res chain seq x y z
N MET A 1 11.70 -12.26 -12.24
CA MET A 1 10.56 -11.33 -12.07
C MET A 1 11.12 -10.01 -11.59
N ASN A 2 10.93 -8.95 -12.37
CA ASN A 2 11.28 -7.58 -11.96
C ASN A 2 10.47 -7.26 -10.71
N SER A 3 11.16 -7.12 -9.57
CA SER A 3 10.51 -6.71 -8.33
C SER A 3 10.51 -5.19 -8.29
N ASP A 4 9.55 -4.59 -8.98
CA ASP A 4 9.33 -3.14 -8.86
C ASP A 4 9.19 -2.81 -7.37
N PRO A 5 10.02 -1.90 -6.85
CA PRO A 5 10.00 -1.55 -5.43
C PRO A 5 8.73 -0.75 -5.08
N THR A 6 7.95 -0.34 -6.07
CA THR A 6 6.74 0.47 -5.93
C THR A 6 5.50 -0.35 -6.24
N PHE A 7 4.60 -0.41 -5.27
CA PHE A 7 3.32 -1.09 -5.42
C PHE A 7 2.21 -0.05 -5.59
N ASN A 8 1.48 -0.14 -6.71
CA ASN A 8 0.24 0.60 -6.88
C ASN A 8 -0.85 -0.06 -6.04
N ILE A 9 -1.35 0.69 -5.05
CA ILE A 9 -2.33 0.16 -4.09
C ILE A 9 -3.74 0.17 -4.66
N ASN A 10 -4.12 1.19 -5.43
CA ASN A 10 -5.50 1.43 -5.88
C ASN A 10 -5.67 1.12 -7.37
N GLY A 11 -6.50 1.87 -8.10
CA GLY A 11 -6.88 1.57 -9.48
C GLY A 11 -5.87 2.06 -10.52
N ASP A 12 -5.15 3.15 -10.24
CA ASP A 12 -4.19 3.78 -11.13
C ASP A 12 -3.09 4.50 -10.33
N TRP A 13 -2.09 5.11 -11.00
CA TRP A 13 -1.01 5.87 -10.36
C TRP A 13 -1.46 7.20 -9.74
N GLY A 14 -2.75 7.52 -9.84
CA GLY A 14 -3.32 8.76 -9.36
C GLY A 14 -4.82 8.81 -9.59
N HIS A 15 -5.49 9.67 -8.81
CA HIS A 15 -6.93 9.83 -8.87
C HIS A 15 -7.31 11.05 -9.71
N PHE A 16 -7.47 10.85 -11.02
CA PHE A 16 -7.69 11.95 -11.97
C PHE A 16 -9.17 12.25 -12.28
N LYS A 17 -10.10 11.41 -11.82
CA LYS A 17 -11.53 11.55 -12.11
C LYS A 17 -12.22 12.34 -11.01
N VAL A 18 -12.88 13.44 -11.39
CA VAL A 18 -13.63 14.28 -10.46
C VAL A 18 -14.86 13.55 -9.92
N ASN A 19 -15.18 13.72 -8.63
CA ASN A 19 -16.37 13.16 -7.96
C ASN A 19 -16.56 11.64 -8.15
N THR A 20 -15.48 10.90 -8.33
CA THR A 20 -15.52 9.44 -8.50
C THR A 20 -14.90 8.76 -7.28
N PRO A 21 -15.44 7.64 -6.79
CA PRO A 21 -14.78 6.88 -5.73
C PRO A 21 -13.40 6.36 -6.18
N ILE A 22 -12.42 6.37 -5.28
CA ILE A 22 -11.14 5.67 -5.49
C ILE A 22 -11.41 4.17 -5.55
N SER A 23 -10.72 3.46 -6.45
CA SER A 23 -10.83 2.00 -6.54
C SER A 23 -10.35 1.33 -5.25
N PRO A 24 -10.97 0.21 -4.83
CA PRO A 24 -10.51 -0.51 -3.64
C PRO A 24 -9.07 -1.02 -3.83
N PRO A 25 -8.36 -1.35 -2.73
CA PRO A 25 -7.01 -1.85 -2.83
C PRO A 25 -6.90 -3.11 -3.69
N ARG A 26 -5.88 -3.18 -4.55
CA ARG A 26 -5.57 -4.34 -5.41
C ARG A 26 -5.10 -5.57 -4.66
N TYR A 27 -4.60 -5.38 -3.44
CA TYR A 27 -3.97 -6.42 -2.64
C TYR A 27 -4.78 -6.71 -1.39
N SER A 28 -4.90 -7.99 -1.07
CA SER A 28 -5.29 -8.39 0.27
C SER A 28 -4.18 -8.05 1.27
N PRO A 29 -4.51 -7.91 2.57
CA PRO A 29 -3.52 -7.73 3.63
C PRO A 29 -2.40 -8.79 3.58
N ASP A 30 -2.74 -10.06 3.45
CA ASP A 30 -1.77 -11.16 3.41
C ASP A 30 -0.82 -11.07 2.22
N THR A 31 -1.36 -10.75 1.04
CA THR A 31 -0.56 -10.56 -0.18
C THR A 31 0.43 -9.42 0.00
N MET A 32 -0.03 -8.32 0.61
CA MET A 32 0.80 -7.14 0.80
C MET A 32 1.90 -7.38 1.84
N ILE A 33 1.57 -8.07 2.93
CA ILE A 33 2.55 -8.47 3.95
C ILE A 33 3.63 -9.38 3.34
N ALA A 34 3.24 -10.35 2.50
CA ALA A 34 4.19 -11.21 1.81
C ALA A 34 5.14 -10.41 0.90
N LYS A 35 4.59 -9.49 0.09
CA LYS A 35 5.38 -8.60 -0.79
C LYS A 35 6.33 -7.71 -0.01
N ILE A 36 5.90 -7.15 1.11
CA ILE A 36 6.75 -6.30 1.97
C ILE A 36 7.90 -7.13 2.57
N ARG A 37 7.61 -8.31 3.12
CA ARG A 37 8.65 -9.20 3.67
C ARG A 37 9.67 -9.63 2.61
N ASP A 38 9.18 -9.91 1.41
CA ASP A 38 9.99 -10.27 0.26
C ASP A 38 10.88 -9.11 -0.25
N ALA A 39 10.37 -7.87 -0.23
CA ALA A 39 11.20 -6.69 -0.50
C ALA A 39 12.28 -6.50 0.58
N ILE A 40 11.91 -6.61 1.86
CA ILE A 40 12.83 -6.48 3.00
C ILE A 40 13.92 -7.56 2.95
N SER A 41 13.59 -8.81 2.65
CA SER A 41 14.57 -9.91 2.58
C SER A 41 15.62 -9.68 1.49
N ARG A 42 15.25 -8.98 0.41
CA ARG A 42 16.14 -8.54 -0.66
C ARG A 42 16.87 -7.22 -0.39
N LYS A 43 16.67 -6.62 0.80
CA LYS A 43 17.18 -5.28 1.15
C LYS A 43 16.65 -4.17 0.23
N ASN A 44 15.49 -4.36 -0.38
CA ASN A 44 14.78 -3.34 -1.13
C ASN A 44 13.80 -2.60 -0.22
N PHE A 45 13.73 -1.29 -0.36
CA PHE A 45 12.76 -0.47 0.36
C PHE A 45 11.42 -0.50 -0.39
N PRO A 46 10.35 -1.07 0.19
CA PRO A 46 9.04 -1.06 -0.44
C PRO A 46 8.45 0.35 -0.40
N THR A 47 7.96 0.80 -1.54
CA THR A 47 7.24 2.08 -1.70
C THR A 47 5.82 1.78 -2.15
N PHE A 48 4.89 2.65 -1.77
CA PHE A 48 3.48 2.49 -2.07
C PHE A 48 2.98 3.74 -2.77
N ASP A 49 2.41 3.54 -3.95
CA ASP A 49 1.63 4.56 -4.62
C ASP A 49 0.17 4.42 -4.18
N VAL A 50 -0.39 5.50 -3.64
CA VAL A 50 -1.71 5.53 -3.03
C VAL A 50 -2.50 6.65 -3.68
N GLU A 51 -3.68 6.31 -4.19
CA GLU A 51 -4.60 7.31 -4.70
C GLU A 51 -5.12 8.20 -3.56
N VAL A 52 -5.22 9.51 -3.84
CA VAL A 52 -5.67 10.52 -2.89
C VAL A 52 -6.82 11.29 -3.53
N TYR A 53 -7.90 11.48 -2.79
CA TYR A 53 -9.01 12.34 -3.18
C TYR A 53 -8.55 13.80 -3.28
N GLN A 54 -9.34 14.62 -3.97
CA GLN A 54 -9.05 16.05 -4.13
C GLN A 54 -9.01 16.82 -2.80
N ASP A 55 -9.63 16.27 -1.74
CA ASP A 55 -9.59 16.82 -0.39
C ASP A 55 -8.35 16.37 0.42
N GLY A 56 -7.41 15.66 -0.21
CA GLY A 56 -6.18 15.17 0.41
C GLY A 56 -6.35 13.89 1.24
N ARG A 57 -7.54 13.28 1.26
CA ARG A 57 -7.78 12.03 1.99
C ARG A 57 -7.55 10.80 1.11
N ILE A 58 -7.18 9.69 1.74
CA ILE A 58 -7.18 8.37 1.09
C ILE A 58 -8.52 7.66 1.34
N SER A 59 -8.81 6.61 0.57
CA SER A 59 -10.01 5.81 0.79
C SER A 59 -10.00 5.11 2.17
N PRO A 60 -11.16 4.97 2.85
CA PRO A 60 -11.26 4.25 4.12
C PRO A 60 -10.72 2.81 4.04
N GLU A 61 -10.96 2.12 2.93
CA GLU A 61 -10.52 0.76 2.65
C GLU A 61 -8.99 0.69 2.53
N THR A 62 -8.40 1.69 1.87
CA THR A 62 -6.94 1.81 1.75
C THR A 62 -6.30 2.06 3.12
N LEU A 63 -6.90 2.94 3.93
CA LEU A 63 -6.45 3.17 5.29
C LEU A 63 -6.55 1.90 6.15
N ASP A 64 -7.63 1.14 6.00
CA ASP A 64 -7.82 -0.12 6.73
C ASP A 64 -6.75 -1.16 6.35
N LEU A 65 -6.46 -1.33 5.06
CA LEU A 65 -5.36 -2.20 4.60
C LEU A 65 -4.03 -1.85 5.30
N PHE A 66 -3.64 -0.57 5.32
CA PHE A 66 -2.39 -0.16 5.97
C PHE A 66 -2.40 -0.36 7.49
N LYS A 67 -3.55 -0.20 8.16
CA LYS A 67 -3.69 -0.53 9.59
C LYS A 67 -3.46 -2.02 9.83
N GLN A 68 -3.99 -2.89 8.97
CA GLN A 68 -3.77 -4.34 9.06
C GLN A 68 -2.30 -4.71 8.84
N ILE A 69 -1.67 -4.14 7.81
CA ILE A 69 -0.23 -4.33 7.53
C ILE A 69 0.62 -3.87 8.71
N ARG A 70 0.37 -2.68 9.26
CA ARG A 70 1.12 -2.14 10.41
C ARG A 70 1.06 -3.06 11.63
N ARG A 71 -0.08 -3.71 11.87
CA ARG A 71 -0.23 -4.68 12.98
C ARG A 71 0.64 -5.92 12.77
N ALA A 72 0.79 -6.37 11.53
CA ALA A 72 1.54 -7.58 11.17
C ALA A 72 3.06 -7.38 11.07
N ILE A 73 3.51 -6.17 10.74
CA ILE A 73 4.92 -5.83 10.51
C ILE A 73 5.42 -4.90 11.63
N LYS A 74 4.98 -5.13 12.88
CA LYS A 74 5.42 -4.33 14.04
C LYS A 74 6.94 -4.09 13.98
N PRO A 75 7.43 -2.85 14.20
CA PRO A 75 8.86 -2.63 14.40
C PRO A 75 9.30 -3.52 15.55
N THR A 76 10.33 -4.33 15.35
CA THR A 76 11.14 -4.78 16.47
C THR A 76 11.58 -3.51 17.18
N LYS A 77 11.23 -3.36 18.47
CA LYS A 77 11.92 -2.35 19.29
C LYS A 77 13.40 -2.64 19.10
N GLY A 78 14.16 -1.64 18.63
CA GLY A 78 15.60 -1.73 18.66
C GLY A 78 16.02 -2.09 20.07
N GLU A 79 16.78 -3.17 20.21
CA GLU A 79 17.64 -3.41 21.37
C GLU A 79 18.74 -2.35 21.41
#